data_AF-A0A7C6UD02-F1
#
_entry.id   AF-A0A7C6UD02-F1
#
_cell.length_a   1.000
_cell.length_b   1.000
_cell.length_c   1.000
_cell.angle_alpha   90.00
_cell.angle_beta   90.00
_cell.angle_gamma   90.00
#
_symmetry.space_group_name_H-M   'P 1'
#
loop_
_entity.id
_entity.type
_entity.pdbx_description
1 polymer ?
#
loop_
_entity_poly.entity_id
_entity_poly.type
_entity_poly.pdbx_seq_one_letter_code
_entity_poly.pdbx_strand_id
1 'polypeptide(L)'
;GRAEAFAGKRPVLRSLFDGLGMGLGFTLALLILSSIREIFGKGTFFGVELFGLGFKPMQVFAAPSGAFIILGLLLALTNIIYKRLNIE
;
A
#
# COMPACT_ATOMS: atom_id res chain seq x y z
N GLY A 1 -10.96 -1.68 18.33
CA GLY A 1 -11.76 -0.57 17.79
C GLY A 1 -12.83 -1.00 16.78
N ARG A 2 -12.47 -1.32 15.53
CA ARG A 2 -13.44 -1.69 14.46
C ARG A 2 -13.88 -3.16 14.48
N ALA A 3 -12.95 -4.09 14.73
CA ALA A 3 -13.25 -5.53 14.76
C ALA A 3 -14.26 -5.89 15.86
N GLU A 4 -14.15 -5.26 17.03
CA GLU A 4 -15.03 -5.48 18.18
C GLU A 4 -16.45 -4.94 17.94
N ALA A 5 -16.57 -3.79 17.27
CA ALA A 5 -17.85 -3.18 16.90
C ALA A 5 -18.60 -3.95 15.79
N PHE A 6 -17.87 -4.63 14.89
CA PHE A 6 -18.44 -5.42 13.80
C PHE A 6 -18.82 -6.86 14.25
N ALA A 7 -17.97 -7.49 15.06
CA ALA A 7 -18.21 -8.84 15.60
C ALA A 7 -19.39 -8.89 16.58
N GLY A 8 -19.65 -7.81 17.32
CA GLY A 8 -20.76 -7.74 18.26
C GLY A 8 -22.15 -7.54 17.63
N LYS A 9 -22.23 -7.14 16.35
CA LYS A 9 -23.51 -6.73 15.70
C LYS A 9 -23.85 -7.45 14.38
N ARG A 10 -22.97 -8.31 13.83
CA ARG A 10 -23.18 -9.00 12.55
C ARG A 10 -22.83 -10.49 12.61
N PRO A 11 -23.49 -11.36 11.82
CA PRO A 11 -23.23 -12.80 11.80
C PRO A 11 -21.78 -13.11 11.38
N VAL A 12 -21.20 -14.15 11.99
CA VAL A 12 -19.76 -14.50 11.92
C VAL A 12 -19.21 -14.51 10.48
N LEU A 13 -19.96 -15.06 9.52
CA LEU A 13 -19.53 -15.08 8.11
C LEU A 13 -19.36 -13.67 7.51
N ARG A 14 -20.26 -12.72 7.79
CA ARG A 14 -20.14 -11.35 7.24
C ARG A 14 -18.96 -10.59 7.85
N SER A 15 -18.67 -10.81 9.13
CA SER A 15 -17.52 -10.22 9.80
C SER A 15 -16.19 -10.80 9.31
N LEU A 16 -16.18 -12.08 8.90
CA LEU A 16 -15.02 -12.72 8.27
C LEU A 16 -14.69 -12.07 6.91
N PHE A 17 -15.69 -11.90 6.05
CA PHE A 17 -15.49 -11.26 4.73
C PHE A 17 -15.06 -9.80 4.84
N ASP A 18 -15.58 -9.04 5.81
CA ASP A 18 -15.14 -7.65 6.06
C ASP A 18 -13.68 -7.61 6.55
N GLY A 19 -13.32 -8.49 7.49
CA GLY A 19 -11.94 -8.62 7.96
C GLY A 19 -10.96 -9.02 6.84
N LEU A 20 -11.36 -9.96 5.98
CA LEU A 20 -10.57 -10.36 4.81
C LEU A 20 -10.42 -9.22 3.80
N GLY A 21 -11.50 -8.50 3.50
CA GLY A 21 -11.46 -7.35 2.59
C GLY A 21 -10.50 -6.27 3.10
N MET A 22 -10.57 -5.95 4.40
CA MET A 22 -9.69 -4.96 5.02
C MET A 22 -8.23 -5.42 5.08
N GLY A 23 -7.98 -6.70 5.39
CA GLY A 23 -6.64 -7.30 5.41
C GLY A 23 -6.00 -7.38 4.03
N LEU A 24 -6.76 -7.79 3.01
CA LEU A 24 -6.29 -7.84 1.62
C LEU A 24 -5.99 -6.44 1.08
N GLY A 25 -6.87 -5.47 1.34
CA GLY A 25 -6.63 -4.08 0.94
C GLY A 25 -5.35 -3.50 1.58
N PHE A 26 -5.13 -3.79 2.86
CA PHE A 26 -3.92 -3.36 3.55
C PHE A 26 -2.65 -4.04 3.00
N THR A 27 -2.71 -5.34 2.75
CA THR A 27 -1.59 -6.11 2.19
C THR A 27 -1.23 -5.60 0.79
N LEU A 28 -2.22 -5.33 -0.06
CA LEU A 28 -2.01 -4.75 -1.39
C LEU A 28 -1.38 -3.36 -1.30
N ALA A 29 -1.85 -2.51 -0.38
CA ALA A 29 -1.27 -1.19 -0.17
C ALA A 29 0.21 -1.27 0.26
N LEU A 30 0.54 -2.19 1.18
CA LEU A 30 1.92 -2.43 1.61
C LEU A 30 2.79 -3.00 0.49
N LEU A 31 2.24 -3.87 -0.36
CA LEU A 31 2.97 -4.48 -1.47
C LEU A 31 3.33 -3.41 -2.51
N ILE A 32 2.39 -2.53 -2.87
CA ILE A 32 2.64 -1.43 -3.80
C ILE A 32 3.67 -0.46 -3.20
N LEU A 33 3.50 -0.06 -1.93
CA LEU A 33 4.44 0.82 -1.23
C LEU A 33 5.86 0.21 -1.20
N SER A 34 5.97 -1.07 -0.86
CA SER A 34 7.26 -1.77 -0.76
C SER A 34 7.93 -1.93 -2.13
N SER A 35 7.16 -2.23 -3.17
CA SER A 35 7.66 -2.36 -4.54
C SER A 35 8.27 -1.04 -5.04
N ILE A 36 7.57 0.09 -4.83
CA ILE A 36 8.08 1.41 -5.19
C ILE A 36 9.38 1.70 -4.40
N ARG A 37 9.42 1.37 -3.11
CA ARG A 37 10.62 1.59 -2.29
C ARG A 37 11.80 0.72 -2.71
N GLU A 38 11.56 -0.49 -3.19
CA GLU A 38 12.62 -1.38 -3.67
C GLU A 38 13.23 -0.84 -4.97
N ILE A 39 12.36 -0.46 -5.92
CA ILE A 39 12.77 0.06 -7.24
C ILE A 39 13.53 1.38 -7.09
N PHE A 40 13.00 2.34 -6.34
CA PHE A 40 13.61 3.68 -6.24
C PHE A 40 14.67 3.79 -5.14
N GLY A 41 14.50 3.06 -4.03
CA GLY A 41 15.39 3.12 -2.87
C GLY A 41 16.61 2.23 -3.00
N LYS A 42 16.50 1.08 -3.68
CA LYS A 42 17.61 0.12 -3.86
C LYS A 42 17.99 -0.12 -5.32
N GLY A 43 17.13 0.22 -6.29
CA GLY A 43 17.38 -0.08 -7.70
C GLY A 43 17.13 -1.53 -8.07
N THR A 44 16.48 -2.29 -7.19
CA THR A 44 16.20 -3.71 -7.37
C THR A 44 14.70 -3.97 -7.42
N PHE A 45 14.30 -5.09 -8.00
CA PHE A 45 12.94 -5.59 -7.93
C PHE A 45 12.95 -7.10 -7.74
N PHE A 46 12.40 -7.55 -6.61
CA PHE A 46 12.47 -8.95 -6.17
C PHE A 46 13.92 -9.48 -6.13
N GLY A 47 14.87 -8.62 -5.77
CA GLY A 47 16.29 -8.96 -5.71
C GLY A 47 17.03 -8.99 -7.05
N VAL A 48 16.36 -8.68 -8.17
CA VAL A 48 17.01 -8.47 -9.48
C VAL A 48 17.40 -7.00 -9.62
N GLU A 49 18.66 -6.71 -9.95
CA GLU A 49 19.11 -5.36 -10.24
C GLU A 49 18.45 -4.87 -11.54
N LEU A 50 17.63 -3.83 -11.44
CA LEU A 50 16.93 -3.25 -12.59
C LEU A 50 17.78 -2.20 -13.31
N PHE A 51 18.62 -1.49 -12.56
CA PHE A 51 19.48 -0.46 -13.08
C PHE A 51 20.93 -0.91 -12.91
N GLY A 52 21.69 -0.94 -14.01
CA GLY A 52 23.09 -1.39 -14.00
C GLY A 52 24.02 -0.50 -13.16
N LEU A 53 25.32 -0.81 -13.20
CA LEU A 53 26.43 -0.26 -12.38
C LEU A 53 26.49 1.28 -12.18
N GLY A 54 25.72 2.07 -12.93
CA GLY A 54 25.64 3.54 -12.80
C GLY A 54 24.48 4.05 -11.94
N PHE A 55 23.63 3.20 -11.38
CA PHE A 55 22.49 3.64 -10.56
C PHE A 55 22.95 4.03 -9.17
N LYS A 56 22.82 5.32 -8.84
CA LYS A 56 22.94 5.78 -7.46
C LYS A 56 21.57 5.62 -6.79
N PRO A 57 21.41 4.67 -5.85
CA PRO A 57 20.13 4.48 -5.16
C PRO A 57 19.69 5.78 -4.49
N MET A 58 18.42 6.15 -4.69
CA MET A 58 17.86 7.35 -4.09
C MET A 58 17.51 7.04 -2.63
N GLN A 59 18.47 7.19 -1.73
CA GLN A 59 18.34 6.86 -0.29
C GLN A 59 17.16 7.57 0.38
N VAL A 60 16.70 8.69 -0.17
CA VAL A 60 15.50 9.42 0.29
C VAL A 60 14.24 8.54 0.26
N PHE A 61 14.10 7.64 -0.72
CA PHE A 61 12.98 6.69 -0.81
C PHE A 61 13.14 5.47 0.10
N ALA A 62 14.38 5.17 0.51
CA ALA A 62 14.63 4.18 1.55
C ALA A 62 14.31 4.73 2.95
N ALA A 63 14.49 6.03 3.17
CA ALA A 63 14.20 6.70 4.44
C ALA A 63 12.69 6.78 4.76
N PRO A 64 12.31 6.96 6.05
CA PRO A 64 10.91 7.13 6.44
C PRO A 64 10.20 8.28 5.72
N SER A 65 10.91 9.37 5.41
CA SER A 65 10.37 10.52 4.67
C SER A 65 9.86 10.15 3.27
N GLY A 66 10.59 9.29 2.54
CA GLY A 66 10.14 8.78 1.25
C GLY A 66 8.88 7.92 1.34
N ALA A 67 8.71 7.15 2.41
CA ALA A 67 7.52 6.34 2.62
C ALA A 67 6.25 7.21 2.79
N PHE A 68 6.34 8.33 3.51
CA PHE A 68 5.22 9.27 3.65
C PHE A 68 4.85 9.96 2.34
N ILE A 69 5.83 10.30 1.50
CA ILE A 69 5.58 10.89 0.17
C ILE A 69 4.81 9.88 -0.70
N ILE A 70 5.27 8.63 -0.76
CA ILE A 70 4.60 7.58 -1.54
C ILE A 70 3.20 7.31 -0.98
N LEU A 71 3.04 7.28 0.34
CA LEU A 71 1.73 7.09 0.98
C LEU A 71 0.77 8.23 0.62
N GLY A 72 1.22 9.49 0.67
CA GLY A 72 0.43 10.65 0.26
C GLY A 72 0.01 10.59 -1.21
N LEU A 73 0.92 10.15 -2.10
CA LEU A 73 0.62 9.95 -3.50
C LEU A 73 -0.41 8.83 -3.72
N LEU A 74 -0.26 7.69 -3.02
CA LEU A 74 -1.22 6.58 -3.08
C LEU A 74 -2.61 7.00 -2.60
N LEU A 75 -2.69 7.79 -1.53
CA LEU A 75 -3.94 8.37 -1.04
C LEU A 75 -4.59 9.29 -2.07
N ALA A 76 -3.82 10.18 -2.70
CA ALA A 76 -4.32 11.05 -3.76
C ALA A 76 -4.85 10.24 -4.96
N LEU A 77 -4.10 9.21 -5.38
CA LEU A 77 -4.47 8.33 -6.49
C LEU A 77 -5.76 7.55 -6.17
N THR A 78 -5.86 7.00 -4.97
CA THR A 78 -7.05 6.29 -4.49
C THR A 78 -8.26 7.22 -4.45
N ASN A 79 -8.10 8.46 -3.98
CA ASN A 79 -9.17 9.45 -3.96
C ASN A 79 -9.64 9.82 -5.39
N ILE A 80 -8.70 10.00 -6.32
CA ILE A 80 -9.03 10.26 -7.73
C ILE A 80 -9.81 9.08 -8.32
N ILE A 81 -9.35 7.84 -8.09
CA ILE A 81 -10.03 6.62 -8.57
C ILE A 81 -11.42 6.52 -7.95
N TYR A 82 -11.55 6.72 -6.64
CA TYR A 82 -12.82 6.69 -5.93
C TYR A 82 -13.82 7.68 -6.51
N LYS A 83 -13.38 8.92 -6.75
CA LYS A 83 -14.17 9.97 -7.40
C LYS A 83 -14.54 9.61 -8.85
N ARG A 84 -13.65 8.96 -9.59
CA ARG A 84 -13.90 8.52 -10.98
C ARG A 84 -14.87 7.34 -11.07
N LEU A 85 -14.83 6.45 -10.09
CA LEU A 85 -15.73 5.29 -9.99
C LEU A 85 -17.10 5.66 -9.41
N ASN A 86 -17.32 6.95 -9.06
CA ASN A 86 -18.57 7.48 -8.52
C ASN A 86 -19.12 6.65 -7.36
N ILE A 87 -18.21 6.12 -6.54
CA ILE A 87 -18.55 5.46 -5.28
C ILE A 87 -18.83 6.63 -4.34
N GLU A 88 -20.10 6.96 -4.12
CA GLU A 88 -20.51 7.98 -3.14
C GLU A 88 -20.42 7.42 -1.72
#